data_AF-A0AAV2QCA3-F1
#
_entry.id   AF-A0AAV2QCA3-F1
#
_cell.length_a   1.000
_cell.length_b   1.000
_cell.length_c   1.000
_cell.angle_alpha   90.00
_cell.angle_beta   90.00
_cell.angle_gamma   90.00
#
_symmetry.space_group_name_H-M   'P 1'
#
loop_
_entity.id
_entity.type
_entity.pdbx_description
1 polymer ?
#
loop_
_entity_poly.entity_id
_entity_poly.type
_entity_poly.pdbx_seq_one_letter_code
_entity_poly.pdbx_strand_id
1 'polypeptide(L)'
;MSKISDNAKAKKLMEDLAVNAHRYDGVERELVERTAQYMAFNFNTHNGLFNKYLMCNVVALIVDLFTFQFLNFLFQGYFIQYGYQAYPFYRDPVGFTDYMSQMFPPFANCELHNEVQLVNKRIERLGCHLTVMELYEKIFLLIWVWLIVLTAMTAAYILFLMLLWIPQVRLLALRVAKPIHATDNTRTVIYNVVKNCKVG
;
A
#
# COMPACT_ATOMS: atom_id res chain seq x y z
N MET A 1 2.06 -7.64 -11.84
CA MET A 1 1.71 -8.43 -13.03
C MET A 1 0.24 -8.18 -13.38
N SER A 2 -0.09 -7.05 -14.03
CA SER A 2 -1.48 -6.63 -14.37
C SER A 2 -1.57 -6.06 -15.81
N LYS A 3 -0.55 -6.30 -16.64
CA LYS A 3 -0.44 -5.72 -18.00
C LYS A 3 -1.33 -6.38 -19.07
N ILE A 4 -2.19 -7.35 -18.71
CA ILE A 4 -2.85 -8.24 -19.71
C ILE A 4 -4.36 -7.95 -19.90
N SER A 5 -5.02 -7.13 -19.07
CA SER A 5 -6.50 -7.07 -19.08
C SER A 5 -7.11 -5.69 -19.40
N ASP A 6 -6.34 -4.73 -19.90
CA ASP A 6 -6.94 -3.49 -20.41
C ASP A 6 -7.43 -3.71 -21.84
N ASN A 7 -8.72 -3.46 -22.06
CA ASN A 7 -9.30 -3.41 -23.40
C ASN A 7 -8.45 -2.43 -24.23
N ALA A 8 -7.72 -2.93 -25.24
CA ALA A 8 -6.76 -2.10 -26.00
C ALA A 8 -7.40 -0.82 -26.57
N LYS A 9 -8.71 -0.88 -26.85
CA LYS A 9 -9.54 0.28 -27.24
C LYS A 9 -9.70 1.33 -26.16
N ALA A 10 -9.92 0.94 -24.90
CA ALA A 10 -10.07 1.87 -23.78
C ALA A 10 -8.74 2.56 -23.44
N LYS A 11 -7.64 1.80 -23.48
CA LYS A 11 -6.29 2.34 -23.32
C LYS A 11 -5.96 3.36 -24.42
N LYS A 12 -6.25 3.02 -25.68
CA LYS A 12 -6.06 3.92 -26.82
C LYS A 12 -6.92 5.19 -26.69
N LEU A 13 -8.17 5.08 -26.26
CA LEU A 13 -9.03 6.24 -26.01
C LEU A 13 -8.46 7.15 -24.91
N MET A 14 -7.98 6.59 -23.80
CA MET A 14 -7.38 7.37 -22.72
C MET A 14 -6.06 8.04 -23.15
N GLU A 15 -5.26 7.35 -23.95
CA GLU A 15 -4.01 7.87 -24.52
C GLU A 15 -4.29 9.00 -25.52
N ASP A 16 -5.28 8.83 -26.40
CA ASP A 16 -5.75 9.88 -27.31
C ASP A 16 -6.31 11.08 -26.52
N LEU A 17 -6.98 10.86 -25.39
CA LEU A 17 -7.46 11.95 -24.53
C LEU A 17 -6.30 12.71 -23.86
N ALA A 18 -5.32 11.98 -23.31
CA ALA A 18 -4.15 12.57 -22.64
C ALA A 18 -3.27 13.37 -23.61
N VAL A 19 -3.11 12.90 -24.85
CA VAL A 19 -2.36 13.59 -25.90
C VAL A 19 -3.09 14.84 -26.40
N ASN A 20 -4.43 14.81 -26.46
CA ASN A 20 -5.22 15.94 -26.96
C ASN A 20 -5.66 16.93 -25.86
N ALA A 21 -5.35 16.67 -24.59
CA ALA A 21 -5.68 17.54 -23.46
C ALA A 21 -5.08 18.96 -23.54
N HIS A 22 -4.08 19.18 -24.40
CA HIS A 22 -3.43 20.49 -24.61
C HIS A 22 -4.02 21.28 -25.81
N ARG A 23 -5.00 20.74 -26.55
CA ARG A 23 -5.47 21.32 -27.83
C ARG A 23 -6.78 22.10 -27.65
N TYR A 24 -6.77 23.37 -28.08
CA TYR A 24 -7.83 24.40 -27.94
C TYR A 24 -9.29 23.90 -28.03
N ASP A 25 -10.00 23.96 -26.89
CA ASP A 25 -11.42 23.97 -26.49
C ASP A 25 -12.53 23.27 -27.32
N GLY A 26 -12.47 23.24 -28.65
CA GLY A 26 -13.55 22.71 -29.49
C GLY A 26 -13.51 21.20 -29.66
N VAL A 27 -12.32 20.66 -29.94
CA VAL A 27 -12.09 19.23 -30.21
C VAL A 27 -12.12 18.41 -28.92
N GLU A 28 -11.68 18.99 -27.80
CA GLU A 28 -11.68 18.34 -26.49
C GLU A 28 -13.11 17.97 -26.05
N ARG A 29 -14.10 18.84 -26.29
CA ARG A 29 -15.50 18.60 -25.89
C ARG A 29 -16.11 17.40 -26.61
N GLU A 30 -15.90 17.29 -27.92
CA GLU A 30 -16.41 16.16 -28.70
C GLU A 30 -15.68 14.85 -28.33
N LEU A 31 -14.38 14.92 -28.05
CA LEU A 31 -13.60 13.75 -27.61
C LEU A 31 -14.04 13.28 -26.22
N VAL A 32 -14.23 14.20 -25.28
CA VAL A 32 -14.72 13.92 -23.92
C VAL A 32 -16.15 13.36 -23.97
N GLU A 33 -17.02 13.92 -24.80
CA GLU A 33 -18.40 13.43 -24.95
C GLU A 33 -18.44 12.04 -25.61
N ARG A 34 -17.66 11.80 -26.66
CA ARG A 34 -17.52 10.45 -27.27
C ARG A 34 -16.92 9.45 -26.29
N THR A 35 -15.94 9.85 -25.50
CA THR A 35 -15.33 8.99 -24.47
C THR A 35 -16.30 8.68 -23.35
N ALA A 36 -17.07 9.68 -22.89
CA ALA A 36 -18.09 9.51 -21.86
C ALA A 36 -19.24 8.62 -22.36
N GLN A 37 -19.69 8.80 -23.60
CA GLN A 37 -20.69 7.94 -24.23
C GLN A 37 -20.16 6.51 -24.44
N TYR A 38 -18.91 6.35 -24.85
CA TYR A 38 -18.27 5.03 -25.02
C TYR A 38 -18.09 4.30 -23.67
N MET A 39 -17.71 5.02 -22.61
CA MET A 39 -17.66 4.48 -21.24
C MET A 39 -19.05 4.14 -20.72
N ALA A 40 -20.05 4.99 -20.96
CA ALA A 40 -21.43 4.74 -20.55
C ALA A 40 -22.04 3.52 -21.26
N PHE A 41 -21.73 3.33 -22.55
CA PHE A 41 -22.25 2.21 -23.34
C PHE A 41 -21.59 0.87 -22.99
N ASN A 42 -20.29 0.88 -22.65
CA ASN A 42 -19.55 -0.33 -22.26
C ASN A 42 -19.50 -0.56 -20.73
N PHE A 43 -20.25 0.22 -19.94
CA PHE A 43 -20.12 0.24 -18.48
C PHE A 43 -20.42 -1.11 -17.81
N ASN A 44 -21.36 -1.89 -18.36
CA ASN A 44 -21.67 -3.25 -17.87
C ASN A 44 -20.48 -4.22 -18.04
N THR A 45 -19.64 -4.07 -19.06
CA THR A 45 -18.40 -4.83 -19.22
C THR A 45 -17.31 -4.32 -18.27
N HIS A 46 -17.32 -3.04 -17.90
CA HIS A 46 -16.39 -2.44 -16.95
C HIS A 46 -16.68 -2.76 -15.47
N ASN A 47 -17.88 -3.27 -15.13
CA ASN A 47 -18.18 -3.76 -13.78
C ASN A 47 -17.25 -4.91 -13.37
N GLY A 48 -16.88 -5.78 -14.33
CA GLY A 48 -15.88 -6.83 -14.14
C GLY A 48 -14.45 -6.29 -13.97
N LEU A 49 -14.12 -5.15 -14.59
CA LEU A 49 -12.82 -4.50 -14.42
C LEU A 49 -12.70 -3.87 -13.02
N PHE A 50 -13.75 -3.18 -12.57
CA PHE A 50 -13.82 -2.63 -11.21
C PHE A 50 -13.71 -3.74 -10.16
N ASN A 51 -14.43 -4.86 -10.33
CA ASN A 51 -14.36 -5.98 -9.40
C ASN A 51 -12.96 -6.63 -9.38
N LYS A 52 -12.32 -6.82 -10.55
CA LYS A 52 -10.92 -7.30 -10.63
C LYS A 52 -9.95 -6.36 -9.93
N TYR A 53 -10.14 -5.06 -10.10
CA TYR A 53 -9.30 -4.04 -9.48
C TYR A 53 -9.49 -4.03 -7.95
N LEU A 54 -10.72 -4.09 -7.47
CA LEU A 54 -11.05 -4.22 -6.05
C LEU A 54 -10.41 -5.50 -5.48
N MET A 55 -10.58 -6.65 -6.14
CA MET A 55 -9.96 -7.90 -5.72
C MET A 55 -8.42 -7.79 -5.67
N CYS A 56 -7.78 -7.14 -6.65
CA CYS A 56 -6.34 -6.98 -6.64
C CYS A 56 -5.86 -6.15 -5.43
N ASN A 57 -6.58 -5.08 -5.08
CA ASN A 57 -6.26 -4.28 -3.90
C ASN A 57 -6.49 -5.06 -2.60
N VAL A 58 -7.56 -5.86 -2.53
CA VAL A 58 -7.81 -6.76 -1.38
C VAL A 58 -6.70 -7.80 -1.23
N VAL A 59 -6.25 -8.41 -2.33
CA VAL A 59 -5.11 -9.35 -2.29
C VAL A 59 -3.84 -8.64 -1.84
N ALA A 60 -3.59 -7.42 -2.30
CA ALA A 60 -2.44 -6.63 -1.84
C ALA A 60 -2.49 -6.38 -0.32
N LEU A 61 -3.66 -5.98 0.21
CA LEU A 61 -3.85 -5.81 1.66
C LEU A 61 -3.60 -7.13 2.42
N ILE A 62 -4.06 -8.27 1.90
CA ILE A 62 -3.81 -9.58 2.51
C ILE A 62 -2.31 -9.89 2.53
N VAL A 63 -1.59 -9.58 1.46
CA VAL A 63 -0.12 -9.75 1.42
C VAL A 63 0.56 -8.87 2.46
N ASP A 64 0.18 -7.61 2.58
CA ASP A 64 0.77 -6.70 3.59
C ASP A 64 0.51 -7.22 5.02
N LEU A 65 -0.72 -7.65 5.32
CA LEU A 65 -1.07 -8.26 6.61
C LEU A 65 -0.32 -9.57 6.86
N PHE A 66 -0.20 -10.42 5.85
CA PHE A 66 0.57 -11.65 5.93
C PHE A 66 2.04 -11.36 6.21
N THR A 67 2.66 -10.39 5.54
CA THR A 67 4.02 -9.96 5.81
C THR A 67 4.17 -9.47 7.25
N PHE A 68 3.20 -8.70 7.76
CA PHE A 68 3.20 -8.23 9.14
C PHE A 68 3.17 -9.39 10.16
N GLN A 69 2.30 -10.38 9.94
CA GLN A 69 2.19 -11.57 10.79
C GLN A 69 3.39 -12.50 10.66
N PHE A 70 3.94 -12.65 9.46
CA PHE A 70 5.11 -13.46 9.20
C PHE A 70 6.34 -12.91 9.91
N LEU A 71 6.57 -11.59 9.84
CA LEU A 71 7.63 -10.93 10.61
C LEU A 71 7.39 -11.06 12.12
N ASN A 72 6.14 -10.95 12.56
CA ASN A 72 5.81 -11.19 13.96
C ASN A 72 6.14 -12.62 14.41
N PHE A 73 5.85 -13.62 13.60
CA PHE A 73 6.22 -15.00 13.87
C PHE A 73 7.74 -15.19 13.90
N LEU A 74 8.46 -14.62 12.93
CA LEU A 74 9.92 -14.70 12.84
C LEU A 74 10.60 -14.13 14.10
N PHE A 75 10.09 -13.01 14.59
CA PHE A 75 10.57 -12.35 15.79
C PHE A 75 9.78 -12.75 17.04
N GLN A 76 9.25 -13.98 17.12
CA GLN A 76 8.65 -14.54 18.34
C GLN A 76 7.58 -13.68 19.03
N GLY A 77 6.84 -12.87 18.26
CA GLY A 77 5.78 -11.98 18.77
C GLY A 77 6.23 -10.55 19.09
N TYR A 78 7.50 -10.21 18.93
CA TYR A 78 8.02 -8.87 19.27
C TYR A 78 7.72 -7.81 18.20
N PHE A 79 7.52 -8.20 16.94
CA PHE A 79 7.44 -7.24 15.83
C PHE A 79 6.21 -6.31 15.89
N ILE A 80 5.03 -6.82 16.25
CA ILE A 80 3.79 -6.00 16.26
C ILE A 80 3.91 -4.85 17.25
N GLN A 81 4.44 -5.12 18.45
CA GLN A 81 4.57 -4.15 19.53
C GLN A 81 5.83 -3.30 19.41
N TYR A 82 6.72 -3.62 18.47
CA TYR A 82 8.03 -3.00 18.31
C TYR A 82 7.98 -1.49 18.23
N GLY A 83 7.22 -0.92 17.28
CA GLY A 83 7.18 0.54 17.12
C GLY A 83 6.61 1.29 18.34
N TYR A 84 5.65 0.71 19.04
CA TYR A 84 5.00 1.33 20.19
C TYR A 84 5.83 1.21 21.48
N GLN A 85 6.39 0.03 21.74
CA GLN A 85 7.17 -0.23 22.95
C GLN A 85 8.63 0.19 22.83
N ALA A 86 9.12 0.39 21.60
CA ALA A 86 10.41 1.01 21.38
C ALA A 86 10.38 2.52 21.68
N TYR A 87 9.23 3.21 21.66
CA TYR A 87 9.14 4.63 22.04
C TYR A 87 9.36 4.80 23.56
N PRO A 88 10.19 5.74 24.05
CA PRO A 88 10.80 6.90 23.38
C PRO A 88 12.20 6.67 22.76
N PHE A 89 12.52 5.43 22.38
CA PHE A 89 13.80 5.00 21.81
C PHE A 89 14.99 5.21 22.74
N TYR A 90 14.73 5.23 24.05
CA TYR A 90 15.76 5.24 25.07
C TYR A 90 16.40 3.87 25.18
N ARG A 91 17.73 3.84 25.32
CA ARG A 91 18.51 2.63 25.52
C ARG A 91 19.07 2.63 26.94
N ASP A 92 18.76 1.62 27.72
CA ASP A 92 19.39 1.28 28.98
C ASP A 92 20.82 0.79 28.69
N PRO A 93 21.85 1.57 29.05
CA PRO A 93 23.25 1.27 28.71
C PRO A 93 23.85 0.16 29.57
N VAL A 94 23.21 -0.24 30.67
CA VAL A 94 23.76 -1.21 31.63
C VAL A 94 23.03 -2.55 31.53
N GLY A 95 21.70 -2.52 31.59
CA GLY A 95 20.89 -3.73 31.64
C GLY A 95 20.41 -4.24 30.28
N PHE A 96 20.44 -3.39 29.24
CA PHE A 96 19.83 -3.69 27.94
C PHE A 96 18.40 -4.23 28.08
N THR A 97 17.66 -3.71 29.06
CA THR A 97 16.31 -4.18 29.40
C THR A 97 15.23 -3.62 28.48
N ASP A 98 15.58 -2.72 27.55
CA ASP A 98 14.61 -2.13 26.61
C ASP A 98 14.11 -3.13 25.59
N TYR A 99 12.92 -2.86 25.07
CA TYR A 99 12.27 -3.71 24.08
C TYR A 99 13.11 -3.91 22.79
N MET A 100 13.85 -2.87 22.38
CA MET A 100 14.75 -2.97 21.22
C MET A 100 15.89 -3.96 21.45
N SER A 101 16.51 -3.90 22.64
CA SER A 101 17.63 -4.78 22.99
C SER A 101 17.18 -6.22 23.27
N GLN A 102 15.95 -6.42 23.76
CA GLN A 102 15.37 -7.76 23.92
C GLN A 102 15.09 -8.44 22.57
N MET A 103 14.59 -7.69 21.58
CA MET A 103 14.32 -8.21 20.25
C MET A 103 15.60 -8.42 19.43
N PHE A 104 16.57 -7.50 19.53
CA PHE A 104 17.84 -7.54 18.81
C PHE A 104 19.00 -7.25 19.77
N PRO A 105 19.58 -8.26 20.44
CA PRO A 105 20.66 -8.06 21.38
C PRO A 105 21.96 -7.65 20.65
N PRO A 106 22.52 -6.46 20.94
CA PRO A 106 23.78 -6.00 20.31
C PRO A 106 25.01 -6.70 20.90
N PHE A 107 24.89 -7.32 22.08
CA PHE A 107 25.98 -8.00 22.77
C PHE A 107 25.57 -9.42 23.15
N ALA A 108 26.50 -10.36 23.05
CA ALA A 108 26.31 -11.74 23.46
C ALA A 108 27.51 -12.24 24.29
N ASN A 109 27.24 -13.12 25.25
CA ASN A 109 28.29 -13.84 25.96
C ASN A 109 28.73 -15.04 25.11
N CYS A 110 30.01 -15.07 24.77
CA CYS A 110 30.65 -16.13 24.01
C CYS A 110 31.54 -16.96 24.96
N GLU A 111 31.38 -18.27 24.97
CA GLU A 111 32.28 -19.18 25.71
C GLU A 111 33.20 -19.90 24.72
N LEU A 112 34.52 -19.77 24.90
CA LEU A 112 35.49 -20.50 24.07
C LEU A 112 35.80 -21.85 24.72
N HIS A 113 35.49 -22.94 24.01
CA HIS A 113 35.71 -24.29 24.52
C HIS A 113 37.20 -24.71 24.41
N ASN A 114 37.62 -25.60 25.30
CA ASN A 114 39.02 -25.97 25.50
C ASN A 114 39.70 -26.59 24.25
N GLU A 115 38.93 -27.15 23.32
CA GLU A 115 39.46 -27.75 22.08
C GLU A 115 40.01 -26.74 21.07
N VAL A 116 39.64 -25.47 21.17
CA VAL A 116 40.03 -24.41 20.23
C VAL A 116 41.06 -23.43 20.81
N GLN A 117 41.55 -23.68 22.04
CA GLN A 117 42.40 -22.76 22.78
C GLN A 117 43.90 -23.05 22.63
N LEU A 118 44.69 -21.98 22.49
CA LEU A 118 46.16 -22.01 22.39
C LEU A 118 46.87 -21.98 23.76
N VAL A 119 46.14 -21.79 24.86
CA VAL A 119 46.66 -21.63 26.24
C VAL A 119 45.94 -22.59 27.19
N ASN A 120 46.49 -22.77 28.40
CA ASN A 120 46.04 -23.67 29.49
C ASN A 120 44.51 -23.81 29.55
N LYS A 121 44.02 -25.06 29.42
CA LYS A 121 42.63 -25.53 29.24
C LYS A 121 41.61 -24.93 30.24
N ARG A 122 41.29 -23.65 30.13
CA ARG A 122 40.33 -22.93 30.98
C ARG A 122 39.25 -22.32 30.10
N ILE A 123 37.99 -22.50 30.51
CA ILE A 123 36.85 -21.90 29.81
C ILE A 123 36.91 -20.38 30.02
N GLU A 124 37.15 -19.64 28.95
CA GLU A 124 37.17 -18.17 28.95
C GLU A 124 35.82 -17.65 28.46
N ARG A 125 35.26 -16.69 29.21
CA ARG A 125 34.01 -15.99 28.86
C ARG A 125 34.32 -14.63 28.27
N LEU A 126 33.84 -14.39 27.05
CA LEU A 126 34.11 -13.18 26.28
C LEU A 126 32.79 -12.46 25.98
N GLY A 127 32.79 -11.13 26.04
CA GLY A 127 31.70 -10.31 25.52
C GLY A 127 31.92 -10.04 24.03
N CYS A 128 31.00 -10.51 23.18
CA CYS A 128 31.03 -10.29 21.73
C CYS A 128 30.08 -9.14 21.36
N HIS A 129 30.56 -8.17 20.59
CA HIS A 129 29.70 -7.15 19.96
C HIS A 129 29.20 -7.66 18.59
N LEU A 130 27.90 -7.67 18.41
CA LEU A 130 27.21 -8.18 17.24
C LEU A 130 26.67 -7.02 16.40
N THR A 131 27.56 -6.40 15.62
CA THR A 131 27.28 -5.24 14.75
C THR A 131 26.08 -5.46 13.82
N VAL A 132 25.86 -6.69 13.37
CA VAL A 132 24.73 -7.06 12.51
C VAL A 132 23.38 -6.85 13.22
N MET A 133 23.29 -7.15 14.51
CA MET A 133 22.05 -6.98 15.27
C MET A 133 21.75 -5.50 15.53
N GLU A 134 22.80 -4.69 15.74
CA GLU A 134 22.69 -3.23 15.85
C GLU A 134 22.21 -2.59 14.53
N LEU A 135 22.58 -3.16 13.38
CA LEU A 135 22.03 -2.73 12.10
C LEU A 135 20.56 -3.17 11.93
N TYR A 136 20.24 -4.39 12.32
CA TYR A 136 18.88 -4.94 12.20
C TYR A 136 17.85 -4.17 13.04
N GLU A 137 18.19 -3.75 14.27
CA GLU A 137 17.25 -2.93 15.07
C GLU A 137 16.80 -1.67 14.30
N LYS A 138 17.69 -1.02 13.54
CA LYS A 138 17.34 0.19 12.80
C LYS A 138 16.56 -0.11 11.52
N ILE A 139 16.98 -1.13 10.77
CA ILE A 139 16.32 -1.52 9.52
C ILE A 139 14.88 -1.99 9.80
N PHE A 140 14.68 -2.83 10.82
CA PHE A 140 13.35 -3.35 11.13
C PHE A 140 12.42 -2.30 11.73
N LEU A 141 12.96 -1.26 12.37
CA LEU A 141 12.18 -0.07 12.76
C LEU A 141 11.64 0.67 11.52
N LEU A 142 12.50 0.91 10.54
CA LEU A 142 12.09 1.56 9.28
C LEU A 142 11.07 0.71 8.52
N ILE A 143 11.28 -0.60 8.44
CA ILE A 143 10.34 -1.54 7.80
C ILE A 143 9.00 -1.54 8.53
N TRP A 144 9.00 -1.51 9.86
CA TRP A 144 7.76 -1.48 10.64
C TRP A 144 6.93 -0.22 10.34
N VAL A 145 7.56 0.96 10.36
CA VAL A 145 6.88 2.22 10.00
C VAL A 145 6.39 2.19 8.55
N TRP A 146 7.21 1.68 7.64
CA TRP A 146 6.86 1.54 6.23
C TRP A 146 5.64 0.64 6.01
N LEU A 147 5.58 -0.52 6.68
CA LEU A 147 4.43 -1.44 6.59
C LEU A 147 3.14 -0.81 7.15
N ILE A 148 3.22 -0.05 8.25
CA ILE A 148 2.07 0.69 8.77
C ILE A 148 1.57 1.72 7.75
N VAL A 149 2.47 2.46 7.11
CA VAL A 149 2.10 3.45 6.07
C VAL A 149 1.49 2.77 4.85
N LEU A 150 2.08 1.67 4.37
CA LEU A 150 1.55 0.91 3.23
C LEU A 150 0.15 0.35 3.52
N THR A 151 -0.02 -0.34 4.65
CA THR A 151 -1.32 -0.91 5.06
C THR A 151 -2.38 0.18 5.24
N ALA A 152 -2.03 1.33 5.82
CA ALA A 152 -2.95 2.45 5.97
C ALA A 152 -3.37 3.03 4.61
N MET A 153 -2.43 3.23 3.69
CA MET A 153 -2.73 3.74 2.34
C MET A 153 -3.59 2.77 1.53
N THR A 154 -3.26 1.47 1.54
CA THR A 154 -4.04 0.45 0.81
C THR A 154 -5.44 0.29 1.41
N ALA A 155 -5.56 0.30 2.73
CA ALA A 155 -6.86 0.26 3.41
C ALA A 155 -7.71 1.50 3.09
N ALA A 156 -7.14 2.71 3.17
CA ALA A 156 -7.83 3.95 2.82
C ALA A 156 -8.30 3.94 1.36
N TYR A 157 -7.50 3.40 0.45
CA TYR A 157 -7.85 3.27 -0.95
C TYR A 157 -9.01 2.29 -1.18
N ILE A 158 -9.00 1.13 -0.52
CA ILE A 158 -10.11 0.17 -0.58
C ILE A 158 -11.39 0.78 -0.01
N LEU A 159 -11.30 1.53 1.10
CA LEU A 159 -12.45 2.26 1.67
C LEU A 159 -13.02 3.27 0.67
N PHE A 160 -12.16 4.03 -0.02
CA PHE A 160 -12.58 4.95 -1.08
C PHE A 160 -13.29 4.23 -2.23
N LEU A 161 -12.78 3.08 -2.68
CA LEU A 161 -13.43 2.25 -3.70
C LEU A 161 -14.78 1.69 -3.23
N MET A 162 -14.89 1.27 -1.97
CA MET A 162 -16.16 0.80 -1.40
C MET A 162 -17.18 1.95 -1.29
N LEU A 163 -16.75 3.17 -0.97
CA LEU A 163 -17.62 4.35 -0.96
C LEU A 163 -18.16 4.67 -2.36
N LEU A 164 -17.37 4.47 -3.42
CA LEU A 164 -17.81 4.66 -4.81
C LEU A 164 -18.92 3.69 -5.25
N TRP A 165 -19.14 2.60 -4.50
CA TRP A 165 -20.26 1.70 -4.72
C TRP A 165 -21.61 2.36 -4.38
N ILE A 166 -21.60 3.35 -3.48
CA ILE A 166 -22.80 4.11 -3.10
C ILE A 166 -23.09 5.15 -4.19
N PRO A 167 -24.29 5.14 -4.81
CA PRO A 167 -24.60 6.01 -5.96
C PRO A 167 -24.55 7.51 -5.61
N GLN A 168 -24.84 7.87 -4.36
CA GLN A 168 -24.79 9.25 -3.86
C GLN A 168 -23.35 9.80 -3.77
N VAL A 169 -22.42 8.97 -3.28
CA VAL A 169 -21.00 9.34 -3.17
C VAL A 169 -20.34 9.37 -4.54
N ARG A 170 -20.72 8.45 -5.44
CA ARG A 170 -20.30 8.46 -6.83
C ARG A 170 -20.67 9.76 -7.55
N LEU A 171 -21.89 10.27 -7.34
CA LEU A 171 -22.33 11.57 -7.87
C LEU A 171 -21.49 12.73 -7.34
N LEU A 172 -21.16 12.70 -6.05
CA LEU A 172 -20.33 13.74 -5.42
C LEU A 172 -18.89 13.70 -5.97
N ALA A 173 -18.30 12.51 -6.06
CA ALA A 173 -16.96 12.32 -6.62
C ALA A 173 -16.88 12.78 -8.09
N LEU A 174 -17.89 12.44 -8.91
CA LEU A 174 -17.99 12.91 -10.29
C LEU A 174 -18.23 14.42 -10.39
N ARG A 175 -18.92 15.02 -9.41
CA ARG A 175 -19.13 16.47 -9.34
C ARG A 175 -17.85 17.21 -8.98
N VAL A 176 -17.02 16.66 -8.09
CA VAL A 176 -15.70 17.21 -7.73
C VAL A 176 -14.69 17.02 -8.85
N ALA A 177 -14.76 15.90 -9.57
CA ALA A 177 -13.90 15.63 -10.72
C ALA A 177 -14.31 16.38 -12.00
N LYS A 178 -15.41 17.15 -11.99
CA LYS A 178 -15.90 17.87 -13.17
C LYS A 178 -14.96 19.05 -13.49
N PRO A 179 -14.40 19.14 -14.71
CA PRO A 179 -13.66 20.32 -15.13
C PRO A 179 -14.59 21.54 -15.22
N ILE A 180 -14.03 22.72 -14.91
CA ILE A 180 -14.75 23.99 -14.65
C ILE A 180 -15.64 24.45 -15.84
N HIS A 181 -15.43 23.93 -17.06
CA HIS A 181 -16.08 24.40 -18.30
C HIS A 181 -17.26 23.57 -18.84
N ALA A 182 -17.77 22.56 -18.14
CA ALA A 182 -18.79 21.67 -18.72
C ALA A 182 -20.24 22.22 -18.65
N THR A 183 -20.85 22.39 -19.83
CA THR A 183 -22.20 22.94 -20.13
C THR A 183 -23.36 22.17 -19.50
N ASP A 184 -24.55 22.79 -19.43
CA ASP A 184 -25.75 22.25 -18.74
C ASP A 184 -26.24 20.89 -19.30
N ASN A 185 -25.98 20.60 -20.59
CA ASN A 185 -26.34 19.32 -21.22
C ASN A 185 -25.52 18.14 -20.66
N THR A 186 -24.33 18.37 -20.10
CA THR A 186 -23.57 17.30 -19.43
C THR A 186 -24.23 16.84 -18.13
N ARG A 187 -25.03 17.69 -17.47
CA ARG A 187 -25.75 17.31 -16.24
C ARG A 187 -26.82 16.25 -16.49
N THR A 188 -27.55 16.37 -17.60
CA THR A 188 -28.60 15.40 -17.97
C THR A 188 -28.00 14.07 -18.38
N VAL A 189 -26.88 14.10 -19.12
CA VAL A 189 -26.12 12.89 -19.49
C VAL A 189 -25.54 12.21 -18.25
N ILE A 190 -24.88 12.93 -17.35
CA ILE A 190 -24.33 12.36 -16.10
C ILE A 190 -25.45 11.79 -15.22
N TYR A 191 -26.58 12.48 -15.09
CA TYR A 191 -27.73 12.01 -14.32
C TYR A 191 -28.35 10.74 -14.93
N ASN A 192 -28.50 10.68 -16.26
CA ASN A 192 -29.02 9.50 -16.95
C ASN A 192 -28.05 8.31 -16.89
N VAL A 193 -26.74 8.56 -17.01
CA VAL A 193 -25.71 7.54 -16.84
C VAL A 193 -25.74 7.02 -15.41
N VAL A 194 -25.77 7.88 -14.38
CA VAL A 194 -25.82 7.45 -12.98
C VAL A 194 -27.11 6.68 -12.66
N LYS A 195 -28.26 7.10 -13.21
CA LYS A 195 -29.57 6.45 -13.01
C LYS A 195 -29.63 5.06 -13.64
N ASN A 196 -29.02 4.88 -14.82
CA ASN A 196 -28.94 3.59 -15.51
C ASN A 196 -27.76 2.73 -15.04
N CYS A 197 -26.79 3.33 -14.35
CA CYS A 197 -25.60 2.66 -13.85
C CYS A 197 -25.89 2.01 -12.48
N LYS A 198 -26.47 0.81 -12.51
CA LYS A 198 -26.45 -0.12 -11.38
C LYS A 198 -25.08 -0.79 -11.35
N VAL A 199 -24.24 -0.43 -10.38
CA VAL A 199 -23.02 -1.20 -10.06
C VAL A 199 -23.48 -2.39 -9.24
N GLY A 200 -23.84 -3.45 -9.96
CA GLY A 200 -24.39 -4.71 -9.46
C GLY A 200 -24.83 -5.54 -10.64
#